data_AF-A0A2T6KAD8-F1
#
_entry.id   AF-A0A2T6KAD8-F1
#
_cell.length_a   1.000
_cell.length_b   1.000
_cell.length_c   1.000
_cell.angle_alpha   90.00
_cell.angle_beta   90.00
_cell.angle_gamma   90.00
#
_symmetry.space_group_name_H-M   'P 1'
#
loop_
_entity.id
_entity.type
_entity.pdbx_description
1 polymer ?
#
loop_
_entity_poly.entity_id
_entity_poly.type
_entity_poly.pdbx_seq_one_letter_code
_entity_poly.pdbx_strand_id
1 'polypeptide(L)'
;REEWKKTLYYARKLEKIAREGEHYGRALVYQSLALQRLGSSLEEVLALIDRYEQVSDYYAGAAIGNRFCVFLDFGQFEYVDEYLNWLEGRDDMFAGLPRVLEAYVHLHRLEDVERLIYRFQDVIQDWAASIHPYQQQLYLRFRYAYALYHFENKRFSEGLYEVLDVAYAANQIGNRERFKQCILIYWEYREYVTVEHEAMYVKLFQTENMIKQLLK
;
A
#
# COMPACT_ATOMS: atom_id res chain seq x y z
N ARG A 1 9.13 2.90 11.93
CA ARG A 1 9.22 1.53 11.36
C ARG A 1 7.96 0.77 11.73
N GLU A 2 7.37 0.04 10.79
CA GLU A 2 6.14 -0.72 11.04
C GLU A 2 6.40 -1.95 11.94
N GLU A 3 5.55 -2.14 12.95
CA GLU A 3 5.65 -3.25 13.92
C GLU A 3 4.38 -4.12 13.89
N TRP A 4 4.03 -4.67 12.72
CA TRP A 4 2.79 -5.43 12.51
C TRP A 4 2.63 -6.62 13.46
N LYS A 5 3.71 -7.36 13.78
CA LYS A 5 3.66 -8.44 14.78
C LYS A 5 3.25 -7.95 16.17
N LYS A 6 3.73 -6.77 16.57
CA LYS A 6 3.41 -6.16 17.86
C LYS A 6 1.99 -5.59 17.86
N THR A 7 1.58 -4.99 16.76
CA THR A 7 0.19 -4.54 16.53
C THR A 7 -0.79 -5.71 16.70
N LEU A 8 -0.53 -6.84 16.02
CA LEU A 8 -1.32 -8.06 16.16
C LEU A 8 -1.37 -8.57 17.60
N TYR A 9 -0.23 -8.60 18.29
CA TYR A 9 -0.15 -9.04 19.68
C TYR A 9 -1.01 -8.19 20.62
N TYR A 10 -0.93 -6.86 20.54
CA TYR A 10 -1.71 -5.99 21.40
C TYR A 10 -3.19 -5.96 21.01
N ALA A 11 -3.51 -6.06 19.71
CA ALA A 11 -4.89 -6.14 19.24
C ALA A 11 -5.57 -7.42 19.75
N ARG A 12 -4.90 -8.58 19.70
CA ARG A 12 -5.37 -9.83 20.31
C ARG A 12 -5.55 -9.75 21.82
N LYS A 13 -4.69 -8.98 22.51
CA LYS A 13 -4.88 -8.73 23.96
C LYS A 13 -6.09 -7.84 24.21
N LEU A 14 -6.28 -6.80 23.41
CA LEU A 14 -7.40 -5.88 23.54
C LEU A 14 -8.72 -6.61 23.34
N GLU A 15 -8.84 -7.47 22.33
CA GLU A 15 -10.03 -8.30 22.09
C GLU A 15 -10.37 -9.19 23.30
N LYS A 16 -9.36 -9.76 23.99
CA LYS A 16 -9.59 -10.59 25.19
C LYS A 16 -10.15 -9.80 26.36
N ILE A 17 -9.82 -8.52 26.45
CA ILE A 17 -10.20 -7.63 27.56
C ILE A 17 -11.53 -6.93 27.25
N ALA A 18 -11.65 -6.34 26.06
CA ALA A 18 -12.86 -5.70 25.56
C ALA A 18 -13.60 -6.66 24.64
N ARG A 19 -14.65 -7.30 25.18
CA ARG A 19 -15.43 -8.32 24.47
C ARG A 19 -16.56 -7.76 23.60
N GLU A 20 -16.88 -6.47 23.76
CA GLU A 20 -17.91 -5.76 23.01
C GLU A 20 -17.59 -4.27 22.88
N GLY A 21 -18.39 -3.56 22.08
CA GLY A 21 -18.31 -2.11 21.90
C GLY A 21 -17.08 -1.64 21.13
N GLU A 22 -16.74 -0.36 21.31
CA GLU A 22 -15.75 0.31 20.46
C GLU A 22 -14.35 -0.32 20.53
N HIS A 23 -13.87 -0.68 21.73
CA HIS A 23 -12.54 -1.27 21.89
C HIS A 23 -12.44 -2.66 21.26
N TYR A 24 -13.52 -3.45 21.30
CA TYR A 24 -13.60 -4.73 20.61
C TYR A 24 -13.54 -4.53 19.09
N GLY A 25 -14.34 -3.62 18.54
CA GLY A 25 -14.30 -3.29 17.10
C GLY A 25 -12.91 -2.83 16.65
N ARG A 26 -12.26 -1.90 17.38
CA ARG A 26 -10.88 -1.47 17.10
C ARG A 26 -9.89 -2.62 17.16
N ALA A 27 -10.03 -3.52 18.13
CA ALA A 27 -9.16 -4.68 18.24
C ALA A 27 -9.24 -5.56 16.98
N LEU A 28 -10.44 -5.83 16.49
CA LEU A 28 -10.64 -6.62 15.28
C LEU A 28 -10.11 -5.94 14.01
N VAL A 29 -10.34 -4.63 13.85
CA VAL A 29 -9.77 -3.85 12.73
C VAL A 29 -8.24 -3.90 12.74
N TYR A 30 -7.60 -3.71 13.90
CA TYR A 30 -6.14 -3.79 13.97
C TYR A 30 -5.60 -5.20 13.73
N GLN A 31 -6.35 -6.23 14.12
CA GLN A 31 -5.99 -7.60 13.77
C GLN A 31 -6.08 -7.85 12.27
N SER A 32 -7.16 -7.40 11.60
CA SER A 32 -7.34 -7.64 10.16
C SER A 32 -6.22 -6.96 9.36
N LEU A 33 -5.91 -5.71 9.68
CA LEU A 33 -4.82 -4.96 9.05
C LEU A 33 -3.44 -5.60 9.29
N ALA A 34 -3.17 -6.06 10.53
CA ALA A 34 -1.89 -6.66 10.85
C ALA A 34 -1.72 -8.04 10.20
N LEU A 35 -2.77 -8.87 10.16
CA LEU A 35 -2.73 -10.18 9.50
C LEU A 35 -2.51 -10.04 8.00
N GLN A 36 -3.20 -9.09 7.36
CA GLN A 36 -2.99 -8.76 5.96
C GLN A 36 -1.51 -8.44 5.67
N ARG A 37 -0.87 -7.58 6.47
CA ARG A 37 0.54 -7.19 6.32
C ARG A 37 1.55 -8.28 6.70
N LEU A 38 1.08 -9.34 7.35
CA LEU A 38 1.90 -10.49 7.76
C LEU A 38 1.74 -11.69 6.82
N GLY A 39 0.92 -11.57 5.77
CA GLY A 39 0.73 -12.63 4.77
C GLY A 39 -0.20 -13.75 5.21
N SER A 40 -1.20 -13.45 6.06
CA SER A 40 -2.31 -14.39 6.35
C SER A 40 -3.20 -14.61 5.12
N SER A 41 -4.11 -15.58 5.20
CA SER A 41 -5.03 -15.85 4.08
C SER A 41 -6.10 -14.76 3.93
N LEU A 42 -6.69 -14.67 2.74
CA LEU A 42 -7.81 -13.77 2.46
C LEU A 42 -8.98 -14.06 3.40
N GLU A 43 -9.30 -15.34 3.59
CA GLU A 43 -10.39 -15.82 4.44
C GLU A 43 -10.20 -15.43 5.90
N GLU A 44 -8.97 -15.54 6.43
CA GLU A 44 -8.67 -15.13 7.81
C GLU A 44 -8.90 -13.63 8.04
N VAL A 45 -8.52 -12.80 7.06
CA VAL A 45 -8.70 -11.36 7.12
C VAL A 45 -10.18 -11.00 7.01
N LEU A 46 -10.89 -11.59 6.04
CA LEU A 46 -12.32 -11.36 5.85
C LEU A 46 -13.15 -11.79 7.06
N ALA A 47 -12.81 -12.91 7.71
CA ALA A 47 -13.49 -13.36 8.91
C ALA A 47 -13.41 -12.34 10.06
N LEU A 48 -12.32 -11.58 10.17
CA LEU A 48 -12.24 -10.47 11.14
C LEU A 48 -13.08 -9.27 10.73
N ILE A 49 -13.18 -9.00 9.44
CA ILE A 49 -14.04 -7.93 8.91
C ILE A 49 -15.51 -8.23 9.17
N ASP A 50 -15.94 -9.46 8.89
CA ASP A 50 -17.30 -9.93 9.19
C ASP A 50 -17.64 -9.77 10.67
N ARG A 51 -16.66 -10.02 11.56
CA ARG A 51 -16.87 -9.87 13.01
C ARG A 51 -17.01 -8.43 13.45
N TYR A 52 -16.18 -7.50 12.94
CA TYR A 52 -16.28 -6.11 13.40
C TYR A 52 -17.43 -5.36 12.75
N GLU A 53 -17.86 -5.76 11.55
CA GLU A 53 -19.06 -5.22 10.89
C GLU A 53 -20.29 -5.28 11.80
N GLN A 54 -20.42 -6.35 12.59
CA GLN A 54 -21.55 -6.56 13.51
C GLN A 54 -21.47 -5.71 14.79
N VAL A 55 -20.43 -4.89 14.99
CA VAL A 55 -20.21 -4.15 16.24
C VAL A 55 -21.05 -2.88 16.31
N SER A 56 -21.13 -2.12 15.23
CA SER A 56 -21.97 -0.91 15.11
C SER A 56 -22.05 -0.42 13.66
N ASP A 57 -22.96 0.50 13.38
CA ASP A 57 -23.11 1.14 12.05
C ASP A 57 -21.80 1.78 11.55
N TYR A 58 -21.00 2.35 12.46
CA TYR A 58 -19.68 2.89 12.13
C TYR A 58 -18.76 1.80 11.56
N TYR A 59 -18.70 0.65 12.23
CA TYR A 59 -17.86 -0.46 11.78
C TYR A 59 -18.42 -1.17 10.56
N ALA A 60 -19.75 -1.22 10.40
CA ALA A 60 -20.38 -1.72 9.19
C ALA A 60 -20.00 -0.87 7.96
N GLY A 61 -20.04 0.45 8.10
CA GLY A 61 -19.57 1.36 7.05
C GLY A 61 -18.08 1.17 6.71
N ALA A 62 -17.23 1.02 7.72
CA ALA A 62 -15.80 0.78 7.54
C ALA A 62 -15.50 -0.59 6.90
N ALA A 63 -16.32 -1.61 7.21
CA ALA A 63 -16.15 -2.97 6.70
C ALA A 63 -16.22 -3.02 5.17
N ILE A 64 -17.13 -2.26 4.55
CA ILE A 64 -17.29 -2.23 3.09
C ILE A 64 -15.98 -1.81 2.40
N GLY A 65 -15.43 -0.65 2.77
CA GLY A 65 -14.19 -0.15 2.18
C GLY A 65 -12.98 -1.03 2.45
N ASN A 66 -12.92 -1.60 3.67
CA ASN A 66 -11.84 -2.50 4.04
C ASN A 66 -11.89 -3.84 3.29
N ARG A 67 -13.09 -4.37 2.98
CA ARG A 67 -13.22 -5.57 2.13
C ARG A 67 -12.66 -5.31 0.74
N PHE A 68 -13.02 -4.20 0.10
CA PHE A 68 -12.44 -3.84 -1.20
C PHE A 68 -10.92 -3.68 -1.12
N CYS A 69 -10.40 -2.99 -0.10
CA CYS A 69 -8.95 -2.87 0.09
C CYS A 69 -8.27 -4.23 0.22
N VAL A 70 -8.91 -5.17 0.93
CA VAL A 70 -8.40 -6.54 1.09
C VAL A 70 -8.47 -7.31 -0.22
N PHE A 71 -9.58 -7.27 -0.95
CA PHE A 71 -9.68 -7.92 -2.27
C PHE A 71 -8.55 -7.47 -3.21
N LEU A 72 -8.35 -6.15 -3.35
CA LEU A 72 -7.30 -5.61 -4.23
C LEU A 72 -5.88 -5.95 -3.73
N ASP A 73 -5.62 -5.85 -2.43
CA ASP A 73 -4.30 -6.19 -1.85
C ASP A 73 -4.01 -7.71 -1.96
N PHE A 74 -5.03 -8.56 -2.17
CA PHE A 74 -4.90 -10.01 -2.44
C PHE A 74 -5.00 -10.36 -3.94
N GLY A 75 -4.96 -9.37 -4.83
CA GLY A 75 -4.94 -9.58 -6.27
C GLY A 75 -6.29 -9.90 -6.91
N GLN A 76 -7.40 -9.74 -6.19
CA GLN A 76 -8.77 -9.84 -6.73
C GLN A 76 -9.13 -8.51 -7.41
N PHE A 77 -8.43 -8.19 -8.50
CA PHE A 77 -8.53 -6.90 -9.18
C PHE A 77 -9.85 -6.67 -9.90
N GLU A 78 -10.65 -7.71 -10.12
CA GLU A 78 -11.98 -7.62 -10.73
C GLU A 78 -12.93 -6.70 -9.95
N TYR A 79 -12.72 -6.50 -8.65
CA TYR A 79 -13.53 -5.62 -7.79
C TYR A 79 -13.17 -4.13 -7.90
N VAL A 80 -12.25 -3.74 -8.78
CA VAL A 80 -11.72 -2.37 -8.84
C VAL A 80 -12.78 -1.33 -9.20
N ASP A 81 -13.71 -1.67 -10.10
CA ASP A 81 -14.72 -0.71 -10.54
C ASP A 81 -15.82 -0.55 -9.48
N GLU A 82 -16.23 -1.63 -8.80
CA GLU A 82 -17.11 -1.52 -7.63
C GLU A 82 -16.46 -0.72 -6.51
N TYR A 83 -15.15 -0.89 -6.29
CA TYR A 83 -14.42 -0.10 -5.30
C TYR A 83 -14.37 1.37 -5.68
N LEU A 84 -14.05 1.70 -6.93
CA LEU A 84 -14.03 3.08 -7.40
C LEU A 84 -15.41 3.73 -7.25
N ASN A 85 -16.48 3.03 -7.67
CA ASN A 85 -17.86 3.49 -7.50
C ASN A 85 -18.22 3.72 -6.02
N TRP A 86 -17.76 2.85 -5.12
CA TRP A 86 -17.98 3.02 -3.69
C TRP A 86 -17.21 4.22 -3.11
N LEU A 87 -16.03 4.53 -3.65
CA LEU A 87 -15.23 5.69 -3.24
C LEU A 87 -15.83 7.03 -3.71
N GLU A 88 -16.56 7.05 -4.83
CA GLU A 88 -17.06 8.28 -5.43
C GLU A 88 -17.93 9.10 -4.45
N GLY A 89 -17.62 10.39 -4.33
CA GLY A 89 -18.37 11.32 -3.48
C GLY A 89 -18.05 11.25 -1.98
N ARG A 90 -17.11 10.40 -1.55
CA ARG A 90 -16.67 10.31 -0.15
C ARG A 90 -15.52 11.25 0.16
N ASP A 91 -15.47 11.76 1.40
CA ASP A 91 -14.39 12.63 1.88
C ASP A 91 -13.01 11.95 1.86
N ASP A 92 -12.99 10.62 2.01
CA ASP A 92 -11.79 9.78 2.03
C ASP A 92 -11.47 9.11 0.70
N MET A 93 -12.17 9.47 -0.39
CA MET A 93 -12.02 8.88 -1.74
C MET A 93 -10.55 8.75 -2.16
N PHE A 94 -9.76 9.80 -1.92
CA PHE A 94 -8.37 9.88 -2.36
C PHE A 94 -7.47 8.82 -1.73
N ALA A 95 -7.82 8.31 -0.54
CA ALA A 95 -7.09 7.23 0.13
C ALA A 95 -7.09 5.91 -0.67
N GLY A 96 -8.12 5.70 -1.50
CA GLY A 96 -8.29 4.48 -2.30
C GLY A 96 -7.65 4.55 -3.69
N LEU A 97 -7.38 5.75 -4.21
CA LEU A 97 -6.90 5.93 -5.59
C LEU A 97 -5.61 5.17 -5.92
N PRO A 98 -4.58 5.09 -5.05
CA PRO A 98 -3.39 4.31 -5.36
C PRO A 98 -3.69 2.83 -5.63
N ARG A 99 -4.69 2.24 -4.96
CA ARG A 99 -5.09 0.85 -5.19
C ARG A 99 -5.85 0.67 -6.48
N VAL A 100 -6.72 1.62 -6.82
CA VAL A 100 -7.44 1.63 -8.10
C VAL A 100 -6.44 1.69 -9.25
N LEU A 101 -5.43 2.56 -9.14
CA LEU A 101 -4.34 2.68 -10.11
C LEU A 101 -3.57 1.36 -10.25
N GLU A 102 -3.12 0.77 -9.13
CA GLU A 102 -2.37 -0.49 -9.11
C GLU A 102 -3.19 -1.62 -9.77
N ALA A 103 -4.48 -1.72 -9.44
CA ALA A 103 -5.39 -2.71 -10.03
C ALA A 103 -5.60 -2.52 -11.53
N TYR A 104 -5.79 -1.28 -12.02
CA TYR A 104 -5.89 -1.02 -13.45
C TYR A 104 -4.62 -1.39 -14.22
N VAL A 105 -3.45 -1.17 -13.63
CA VAL A 105 -2.18 -1.61 -14.24
C VAL A 105 -2.14 -3.14 -14.37
N HIS A 106 -2.47 -3.87 -13.30
CA HIS A 106 -2.49 -5.34 -13.34
C HIS A 106 -3.52 -5.93 -14.31
N LEU A 107 -4.61 -5.20 -14.57
CA LEU A 107 -5.62 -5.56 -15.57
C LEU A 107 -5.26 -5.11 -16.99
N HIS A 108 -4.06 -4.54 -17.20
CA HIS A 108 -3.62 -3.91 -18.46
C HIS A 108 -4.60 -2.84 -19.00
N ARG A 109 -5.34 -2.16 -18.11
CA ARG A 109 -6.27 -1.07 -18.43
C ARG A 109 -5.55 0.28 -18.46
N LEU A 110 -4.54 0.40 -19.33
CA LEU A 110 -3.62 1.54 -19.35
C LEU A 110 -4.29 2.88 -19.67
N GLU A 111 -5.34 2.89 -20.50
CA GLU A 111 -6.13 4.11 -20.75
C GLU A 111 -6.87 4.59 -19.51
N ASP A 112 -7.37 3.68 -18.68
CA ASP A 112 -8.06 4.04 -17.44
C ASP A 112 -7.07 4.58 -16.40
N VAL A 113 -5.84 4.05 -16.37
CA VAL A 113 -4.72 4.61 -15.60
C VAL A 113 -4.48 6.07 -15.99
N GLU A 114 -4.34 6.36 -17.29
CA GLU A 114 -4.09 7.72 -17.78
C GLU A 114 -5.23 8.68 -17.43
N ARG A 115 -6.47 8.25 -17.63
CA ARG A 115 -7.66 9.03 -17.24
C ARG A 115 -7.69 9.31 -15.74
N LEU A 116 -7.34 8.32 -14.92
CA LEU A 116 -7.33 8.46 -13.46
C LEU A 116 -6.25 9.44 -13.00
N ILE A 117 -5.04 9.33 -13.54
CA ILE A 117 -3.93 10.25 -13.24
C ILE A 117 -4.31 11.68 -13.64
N TYR A 118 -4.86 11.86 -14.84
CA TYR A 118 -5.28 13.17 -15.33
C TYR A 118 -6.39 13.77 -14.45
N ARG A 119 -7.43 12.98 -14.12
CA ARG A 119 -8.56 13.42 -13.28
C ARG A 119 -8.12 13.87 -11.89
N PHE A 120 -7.09 13.24 -11.32
CA PHE A 120 -6.66 13.47 -9.94
C PHE A 120 -5.26 14.09 -9.80
N GLN A 121 -4.76 14.75 -10.86
CA GLN A 121 -3.41 15.32 -10.89
C GLN A 121 -3.15 16.31 -9.74
N ASP A 122 -4.11 17.16 -9.40
CA ASP A 122 -3.95 18.19 -8.36
C ASP A 122 -3.75 17.52 -6.99
N VAL A 123 -4.53 16.46 -6.71
CA VAL A 123 -4.43 15.68 -5.47
C VAL A 123 -3.10 14.95 -5.38
N ILE A 124 -2.60 14.42 -6.50
CA ILE A 124 -1.29 13.77 -6.56
C ILE A 124 -0.18 14.78 -6.27
N GLN A 125 -0.28 16.00 -6.81
CA GLN A 125 0.66 17.08 -6.53
C GLN A 125 0.63 17.50 -5.05
N ASP A 126 -0.56 17.59 -4.45
CA ASP A 126 -0.71 17.87 -3.02
C ASP A 126 -0.03 16.81 -2.15
N TRP A 127 -0.17 15.53 -2.50
CA TRP A 127 0.53 14.46 -1.80
C TRP A 127 2.05 14.54 -1.96
N ALA A 128 2.53 14.87 -3.17
CA ALA A 128 3.95 15.01 -3.45
C ALA A 128 4.59 16.15 -2.64
N ALA A 129 3.86 17.23 -2.41
CA ALA A 129 4.30 18.39 -1.63
C ALA A 129 4.15 18.20 -0.11
N SER A 130 3.44 17.17 0.33
CA SER A 130 3.06 17.01 1.74
C SER A 130 4.18 16.46 2.62
N ILE A 131 4.30 17.04 3.81
CA ILE A 131 5.10 16.50 4.92
C ILE A 131 4.28 15.59 5.85
N HIS A 132 2.98 15.46 5.63
CA HIS A 132 2.11 14.68 6.51
C HIS A 132 2.35 13.17 6.26
N PRO A 133 2.70 12.37 7.28
CA PRO A 133 3.12 10.98 7.09
C PRO A 133 2.12 10.11 6.34
N TYR A 134 0.82 10.33 6.56
CA TYR A 134 -0.22 9.59 5.86
C TYR A 134 -0.26 9.90 4.36
N GLN A 135 -0.13 11.18 3.98
CA GLN A 135 -0.13 11.58 2.56
C GLN A 135 1.15 11.11 1.87
N GLN A 136 2.29 11.11 2.57
CA GLN A 136 3.53 10.51 2.08
C GLN A 136 3.38 9.00 1.80
N GLN A 137 2.64 8.27 2.64
CA GLN A 137 2.34 6.86 2.37
C GLN A 137 1.43 6.67 1.15
N LEU A 138 0.41 7.52 0.98
CA LEU A 138 -0.44 7.49 -0.21
C LEU A 138 0.37 7.78 -1.48
N TYR A 139 1.21 8.82 -1.44
CA TYR A 139 2.10 9.17 -2.55
C TYR A 139 3.05 8.02 -2.89
N LEU A 140 3.64 7.38 -1.88
CA LEU A 140 4.53 6.24 -2.09
C LEU A 140 3.81 5.07 -2.77
N ARG A 141 2.55 4.80 -2.40
CA ARG A 141 1.72 3.78 -3.06
C ARG A 141 1.40 4.17 -4.51
N PHE A 142 1.05 5.44 -4.73
CA PHE A 142 0.81 5.97 -6.08
C PHE A 142 2.05 5.79 -6.97
N ARG A 143 3.22 6.25 -6.50
CA ARG A 143 4.49 6.15 -7.23
C ARG A 143 4.85 4.71 -7.58
N TYR A 144 4.59 3.77 -6.68
CA TYR A 144 4.78 2.35 -6.97
C TYR A 144 3.89 1.88 -8.13
N ALA A 145 2.59 2.15 -8.07
CA ALA A 145 1.67 1.80 -9.16
C ALA A 145 2.03 2.51 -10.47
N TYR A 146 2.52 3.75 -10.39
CA TYR A 146 3.01 4.50 -11.54
C TYR A 146 4.28 3.89 -12.16
N ALA A 147 5.19 3.37 -11.33
CA ALA A 147 6.33 2.58 -11.82
C ALA A 147 5.86 1.34 -12.59
N LEU A 148 4.89 0.59 -12.05
CA LEU A 148 4.30 -0.56 -12.75
C LEU A 148 3.70 -0.16 -14.09
N TYR A 149 2.97 0.95 -14.15
CA TYR A 149 2.44 1.50 -15.39
C TYR A 149 3.54 1.83 -16.42
N HIS A 150 4.71 2.31 -16.00
CA HIS A 150 5.85 2.51 -16.90
C HIS A 150 6.37 1.18 -17.47
N PHE A 151 6.49 0.15 -16.63
CA PHE A 151 6.91 -1.19 -17.07
C PHE A 151 5.93 -1.78 -18.10
N GLU A 152 4.61 -1.69 -17.85
CA GLU A 152 3.58 -2.14 -18.78
C GLU A 152 3.62 -1.40 -20.13
N ASN A 153 4.04 -0.14 -20.13
CA ASN A 153 4.26 0.65 -21.35
C ASN A 153 5.65 0.46 -21.99
N LYS A 154 6.44 -0.50 -21.52
CA LYS A 154 7.82 -0.76 -21.99
C LYS A 154 8.76 0.44 -21.82
N ARG A 155 8.42 1.37 -20.92
CA ARG A 155 9.26 2.49 -20.49
C ARG A 155 10.13 2.04 -19.32
N PHE A 156 10.98 1.05 -19.58
CA PHE A 156 11.71 0.32 -18.54
C PHE A 156 12.66 1.21 -17.75
N SER A 157 13.30 2.18 -18.40
CA SER A 157 14.23 3.09 -17.74
C SER A 157 13.50 3.97 -16.71
N GLU A 158 12.38 4.57 -17.12
CA GLU A 158 11.53 5.39 -16.26
C GLU A 158 10.94 4.57 -15.11
N GLY A 159 10.48 3.35 -15.39
CA GLY A 159 10.02 2.42 -14.35
C GLY A 159 11.11 2.06 -13.33
N LEU A 160 12.35 1.86 -13.79
CA LEU A 160 13.50 1.54 -12.94
C LEU A 160 13.90 2.72 -12.05
N TYR A 161 13.95 3.95 -12.58
CA TYR A 161 14.17 5.15 -11.77
C TYR A 161 13.10 5.29 -10.69
N GLU A 162 11.83 5.16 -11.08
CA GLU A 162 10.70 5.33 -10.18
C GLU A 162 10.69 4.26 -9.08
N VAL A 163 10.90 2.98 -9.42
CA VAL A 163 10.86 1.89 -8.43
C VAL A 163 12.03 1.96 -7.44
N LEU A 164 13.21 2.41 -7.88
CA LEU A 164 14.37 2.58 -7.00
C LEU A 164 14.19 3.76 -6.05
N ASP A 165 13.60 4.86 -6.51
CA ASP A 165 13.25 5.98 -5.66
C ASP A 165 12.17 5.61 -4.63
N VAL A 166 11.14 4.86 -5.06
CA VAL A 166 10.12 4.31 -4.15
C VAL A 166 10.77 3.38 -3.12
N ALA A 167 11.71 2.53 -3.52
CA ALA A 167 12.46 1.68 -2.59
C ALA A 167 13.21 2.54 -1.56
N TYR A 168 13.92 3.58 -2.00
CA TYR A 168 14.62 4.49 -1.11
C TYR A 168 13.67 5.13 -0.08
N ALA A 169 12.57 5.74 -0.55
CA ALA A 169 11.59 6.38 0.32
C ALA A 169 10.91 5.39 1.28
N ALA A 170 10.55 4.19 0.80
CA ALA A 170 9.98 3.12 1.63
C ALA A 170 10.93 2.71 2.76
N ASN A 171 12.23 2.63 2.47
CA ASN A 171 13.24 2.32 3.48
C ASN A 171 13.34 3.42 4.55
N GLN A 172 13.31 4.69 4.15
CA GLN A 172 13.36 5.84 5.07
C GLN A 172 12.19 5.85 6.07
N ILE A 173 10.96 5.62 5.59
CA ILE A 173 9.77 5.60 6.46
C ILE A 173 9.56 4.25 7.16
N GLY A 174 10.35 3.24 6.79
CA GLY A 174 10.30 1.90 7.37
C GLY A 174 9.14 1.03 6.90
N ASN A 175 8.65 1.27 5.68
CA ASN A 175 7.71 0.41 4.96
C ASN A 175 8.48 -0.73 4.30
N ARG A 176 8.65 -1.83 5.04
CA ARG A 176 9.49 -2.97 4.63
C ARG A 176 8.87 -3.78 3.50
N GLU A 177 7.54 -3.86 3.46
CA GLU A 177 6.81 -4.59 2.44
C GLU A 177 7.03 -3.94 1.07
N ARG A 178 6.77 -2.63 0.99
CA ARG A 178 6.95 -1.88 -0.26
C ARG A 178 8.40 -1.85 -0.71
N PHE A 179 9.36 -1.72 0.23
CA PHE A 179 10.78 -1.85 -0.09
C PHE A 179 11.08 -3.19 -0.78
N LYS A 180 10.65 -4.32 -0.21
CA LYS A 180 10.87 -5.65 -0.80
C LYS A 180 10.24 -5.78 -2.18
N GLN A 181 9.00 -5.32 -2.36
CA GLN A 181 8.33 -5.35 -3.66
C GLN A 181 9.11 -4.58 -4.73
N CYS A 182 9.65 -3.41 -4.39
CA CYS A 182 10.46 -2.63 -5.34
C CYS A 182 11.77 -3.35 -5.70
N ILE A 183 12.44 -3.99 -4.72
CA ILE A 183 13.63 -4.79 -4.99
C ILE A 183 13.30 -5.96 -5.91
N LEU A 184 12.17 -6.65 -5.71
CA LEU A 184 11.75 -7.76 -6.58
C LEU A 184 11.56 -7.30 -8.03
N ILE A 185 10.88 -6.17 -8.25
CA ILE A 185 10.70 -5.58 -9.59
C ILE A 185 12.04 -5.21 -10.22
N TYR A 186 12.95 -4.60 -9.47
CA TYR A 186 14.29 -4.29 -9.97
C TYR A 186 15.00 -5.55 -10.51
N TRP A 187 14.88 -6.68 -9.81
CA TRP A 187 15.48 -7.94 -10.23
C TRP A 187 14.75 -8.57 -11.42
N GLU A 188 13.44 -8.42 -11.51
CA GLU A 188 12.63 -8.86 -12.65
C GLU A 188 13.07 -8.14 -13.94
N TYR A 189 13.30 -6.84 -13.88
CA TYR A 189 13.69 -6.00 -15.02
C TYR A 189 15.21 -5.78 -15.13
N ARG A 190 16.02 -6.67 -14.53
CA ARG A 190 17.48 -6.51 -14.44
C ARG A 190 18.16 -6.38 -15.81
N GLU A 191 17.62 -6.99 -16.85
CA GLU A 191 18.19 -6.92 -18.20
C GLU A 191 18.18 -5.51 -18.80
N TYR A 192 17.32 -4.60 -18.30
CA TYR A 192 17.20 -3.21 -18.74
C TYR A 192 17.96 -2.21 -17.83
N VAL A 193 18.64 -2.71 -16.79
CA VAL A 193 19.37 -1.89 -15.82
C VAL A 193 20.58 -1.21 -16.46
N THR A 194 20.75 0.08 -16.19
CA THR A 194 21.90 0.89 -16.60
C THR A 194 22.87 1.06 -15.44
N VAL A 195 24.03 1.68 -15.70
CA VAL A 195 25.03 2.00 -14.67
C VAL A 195 24.44 2.93 -13.60
N GLU A 196 23.57 3.86 -14.00
CA GLU A 196 22.89 4.79 -13.11
C GLU A 196 21.91 4.06 -12.19
N HIS A 197 21.11 3.14 -12.74
CA HIS A 197 20.20 2.30 -11.95
C HIS A 197 20.95 1.44 -10.94
N GLU A 198 22.04 0.79 -11.35
CA GLU A 198 22.87 -0.01 -10.45
C GLU A 198 23.49 0.85 -9.33
N ALA A 199 23.94 2.07 -9.64
CA ALA A 199 24.45 3.00 -8.64
C ALA A 199 23.38 3.41 -7.62
N MET A 200 22.13 3.62 -8.05
CA MET A 200 20.99 3.88 -7.17
C MET A 200 20.69 2.67 -6.28
N TYR A 201 20.63 1.47 -6.87
CA TYR A 201 20.40 0.22 -6.15
C TYR A 201 21.43 -0.01 -5.04
N VAL A 202 22.72 0.15 -5.34
CA VAL A 202 23.81 -0.01 -4.36
C VAL A 202 23.66 0.98 -3.19
N LYS A 203 23.26 2.23 -3.44
CA LYS A 203 23.04 3.24 -2.39
C LYS A 203 21.94 2.86 -1.40
N LEU A 204 20.95 2.06 -1.81
CA LEU A 204 19.87 1.59 -0.92
C LEU A 204 20.43 0.84 0.30
N PHE A 205 21.49 0.05 0.10
CA PHE A 205 22.08 -0.80 1.14
C PHE A 205 23.27 -0.14 1.86
N GLN A 206 23.92 0.84 1.24
CA GLN A 206 24.96 1.63 1.91
C GLN A 206 24.40 2.45 3.07
N THR A 207 23.17 2.95 2.93
CA THR A 207 22.47 3.69 3.98
C THR A 207 22.23 2.84 5.24
N GLU A 208 21.97 1.52 5.10
CA GLU A 208 21.83 0.61 6.25
C GLU A 208 23.16 0.35 6.98
N ASN A 209 24.27 0.32 6.25
CA ASN A 209 25.61 0.09 6.83
C ASN A 209 26.12 1.31 7.59
N MET A 210 25.84 2.53 7.14
CA MET A 210 26.17 3.75 7.90
C MET A 210 25.42 3.83 9.23
N ILE A 211 24.13 3.50 9.27
CA ILE A 211 23.35 3.53 10.53
C ILE A 211 23.84 2.45 11.51
N LYS A 212 24.27 1.28 11.03
CA LYS A 212 24.87 0.23 11.88
C LYS A 212 26.27 0.59 12.40
N GLN A 213 27.05 1.38 11.66
CA GLN A 213 28.38 1.83 12.10
C GLN A 213 28.31 3.00 13.09
N LEU A 214 27.27 3.85 13.02
CA LEU A 214 27.06 4.95 13.97
C LEU A 214 26.42 4.52 15.30
N LEU A 215 25.93 3.28 15.39
CA LEU A 215 25.30 2.69 16.59
C LEU A 215 26.15 1.60 17.26
N LYS A 216 27.44 1.49 16.89
CA LYS A 216 28.46 0.72 17.60
C LYS A 216 29.44 1.66 18.28
#